data_AF-A0A3R8SMR2-F1
#
_entry.id   AF-A0A3R8SMR2-F1
#
_cell.length_a   1.000
_cell.length_b   1.000
_cell.length_c   1.000
_cell.angle_alpha   90.00
_cell.angle_beta   90.00
_cell.angle_gamma   90.00
#
_symmetry.space_group_name_H-M   'P 1'
#
loop_
_entity.id
_entity.type
_entity.pdbx_description
1 polymer ?
#
loop_
_entity_poly.entity_id
_entity_poly.type
_entity_poly.pdbx_seq_one_letter_code
_entity_poly.pdbx_strand_id
1 'polypeptide(L)'
;ELGARGAGLVVLRLAGVAAGVWLLINAYFVVSQPAAWLKGIALPLIQGAVLHGQGLMGVSLYLTDGSDRLDWYGYASLLLLAGMLALFVLFVRRLGPAATVLPWLAFWLATRSQDGYYLMMTPLWVAAAVTAPASEFAGAWQPFPARLAGPRRRPVRVAAAVLLLAPALASAALAATGSPPLRLEVTSARHGVRTLSRLTLRVTNTDADALTPHFTLTRGQGMYPYFSVLRGPDTLPAHATATYELRPPGGTYALPKPGERIRLRVFTSSPQTLSSTYVTLPTA
;
A
#
# COMPACT_ATOMS: atom_id res chain seq x y z
N GLU A 1 -26.20 8.16 -30.44
CA GLU A 1 -26.03 7.16 -31.52
C GLU A 1 -26.60 5.77 -31.22
N LEU A 2 -26.65 5.24 -29.98
CA LEU A 2 -27.22 3.90 -29.72
C LEU A 2 -28.51 3.85 -28.87
N GLY A 3 -28.96 4.98 -28.31
CA GLY A 3 -30.02 4.99 -27.28
C GLY A 3 -29.63 4.20 -26.01
N ALA A 4 -30.44 4.25 -24.95
CA ALA A 4 -30.13 3.58 -23.68
C ALA A 4 -30.03 2.06 -23.83
N ARG A 5 -30.94 1.46 -24.60
CA ARG A 5 -31.00 0.01 -24.83
C ARG A 5 -29.80 -0.50 -25.62
N GLY A 6 -29.43 0.18 -26.71
CA GLY A 6 -28.28 -0.20 -27.54
C GLY A 6 -26.97 -0.04 -26.77
N ALA A 7 -26.81 1.05 -26.02
CA ALA A 7 -25.65 1.23 -25.14
C ALA A 7 -25.57 0.14 -24.06
N GLY A 8 -26.70 -0.20 -23.43
CA GLY A 8 -26.76 -1.28 -22.45
C GLY A 8 -26.34 -2.64 -23.03
N LEU A 9 -26.80 -2.98 -24.24
CA LEU A 9 -26.41 -4.23 -24.92
C LEU A 9 -24.92 -4.28 -25.24
N VAL A 10 -24.33 -3.16 -25.69
CA VAL A 10 -22.87 -3.10 -25.95
C VAL A 10 -22.09 -3.28 -24.65
N VAL A 11 -22.47 -2.59 -23.58
CA VAL A 11 -21.82 -2.74 -22.26
C VAL A 11 -21.93 -4.18 -21.76
N LEU A 12 -23.12 -4.79 -21.85
CA LEU A 12 -23.34 -6.18 -21.45
C LEU A 12 -22.50 -7.15 -22.28
N ARG A 13 -22.38 -6.93 -23.60
CA ARG A 13 -21.53 -7.76 -24.47
C ARG A 13 -20.06 -7.67 -24.06
N LEU A 14 -19.55 -6.45 -23.87
CA LEU A 14 -18.14 -6.24 -23.48
C LEU A 14 -17.86 -6.81 -22.08
N ALA A 15 -18.75 -6.54 -21.11
CA ALA A 15 -18.65 -7.08 -19.78
C ALA A 15 -18.75 -8.62 -19.77
N GLY A 16 -19.65 -9.18 -20.57
CA GLY A 16 -19.81 -10.63 -20.71
C GLY A 16 -18.58 -11.31 -21.32
N VAL A 17 -17.98 -10.72 -22.35
CA VAL A 17 -16.71 -11.21 -22.92
C VAL A 17 -15.58 -11.11 -21.90
N ALA A 18 -15.43 -9.97 -21.24
CA ALA A 18 -14.38 -9.78 -20.24
C ALA A 18 -14.53 -10.76 -19.06
N ALA A 19 -15.74 -10.90 -18.52
CA ALA A 19 -16.04 -11.85 -17.46
C ALA A 19 -15.85 -13.30 -17.92
N GLY A 20 -16.29 -13.64 -19.14
CA GLY A 20 -16.13 -14.96 -19.73
C GLY A 20 -14.67 -15.35 -19.91
N VAL A 21 -13.84 -14.46 -20.46
CA VAL A 21 -12.39 -14.68 -20.60
C VAL A 21 -11.72 -14.80 -19.23
N TRP A 22 -12.06 -13.90 -18.30
CA TRP A 22 -11.51 -13.96 -16.94
C TRP A 22 -11.88 -15.28 -16.24
N LEU A 23 -13.13 -15.72 -16.32
CA LEU A 23 -13.58 -17.01 -15.79
C LEU A 23 -12.89 -18.19 -16.48
N LEU A 24 -12.73 -18.15 -17.80
CA LEU A 24 -12.04 -19.20 -18.56
C LEU A 24 -10.59 -19.37 -18.08
N ILE A 25 -9.85 -18.26 -17.94
CA ILE A 25 -8.48 -18.26 -17.45
C ILE A 25 -8.41 -18.78 -16.00
N ASN A 26 -9.42 -18.49 -15.18
CA ASN A 26 -9.45 -18.87 -13.77
C ASN A 26 -10.16 -20.21 -13.50
N ALA A 27 -10.76 -20.85 -14.51
CA ALA A 27 -11.70 -21.96 -14.33
C ALA A 27 -11.10 -23.12 -13.53
N TYR A 28 -9.85 -23.48 -13.83
CA TYR A 28 -9.13 -24.51 -13.11
C TYR A 28 -9.03 -24.20 -11.61
N PHE A 29 -8.63 -22.97 -11.24
CA PHE A 29 -8.46 -22.57 -9.84
C PHE A 29 -9.80 -22.47 -9.10
N VAL A 30 -10.83 -21.95 -9.78
CA VAL A 30 -12.19 -21.86 -9.22
C VAL A 30 -12.74 -23.25 -8.88
N VAL A 31 -12.54 -24.22 -9.75
CA VAL A 31 -13.07 -25.59 -9.57
C VAL A 31 -12.20 -26.42 -8.63
N SER A 32 -10.88 -26.39 -8.79
CA SER A 32 -9.96 -27.26 -8.03
C SER A 32 -9.58 -26.71 -6.66
N GLN A 33 -9.55 -25.39 -6.50
CA GLN A 33 -9.00 -24.72 -5.30
C GLN A 33 -9.75 -23.43 -4.93
N PRO A 34 -11.09 -23.43 -4.79
CA PRO A 34 -11.90 -22.22 -4.65
C PRO A 34 -11.48 -21.32 -3.48
N ALA A 35 -11.14 -21.92 -2.33
CA ALA A 35 -10.72 -21.17 -1.16
C ALA A 35 -9.34 -20.51 -1.34
N ALA A 36 -8.39 -21.21 -1.97
CA ALA A 36 -7.06 -20.66 -2.25
C ALA A 36 -7.14 -19.58 -3.35
N TRP A 37 -7.97 -19.79 -4.37
CA TRP A 37 -8.27 -18.82 -5.41
C TRP A 37 -8.85 -17.52 -4.83
N LEU A 38 -9.87 -17.62 -3.98
CA LEU A 38 -10.48 -16.45 -3.34
C LEU A 38 -9.49 -15.73 -2.42
N LYS A 39 -8.73 -16.48 -1.62
CA LYS A 39 -7.64 -15.91 -0.81
C LYS A 39 -6.60 -15.22 -1.69
N GLY A 40 -6.25 -15.81 -2.82
CA GLY A 40 -5.33 -15.27 -3.84
C GLY A 40 -5.79 -13.90 -4.36
N ILE A 41 -7.06 -13.79 -4.75
CA ILE A 41 -7.67 -12.52 -5.17
C ILE A 41 -7.63 -11.49 -4.03
N ALA A 42 -7.89 -11.93 -2.80
CA ALA A 42 -7.93 -11.08 -1.63
C ALA A 42 -6.54 -10.74 -1.05
N LEU A 43 -5.44 -11.36 -1.53
CA LEU A 43 -4.08 -11.12 -1.00
C LEU A 43 -3.70 -9.64 -0.91
N PRO A 44 -4.04 -8.75 -1.88
CA PRO A 44 -3.75 -7.32 -1.72
C PRO A 44 -4.39 -6.68 -0.49
N LEU A 45 -5.46 -7.28 0.04
CA LEU A 45 -6.23 -6.79 1.19
C LEU A 45 -5.87 -7.50 2.50
N ILE A 46 -5.52 -8.80 2.43
CA ILE A 46 -5.34 -9.63 3.63
C ILE A 46 -3.90 -10.02 3.91
N GLN A 47 -3.00 -9.92 2.93
CA GLN A 47 -1.63 -10.33 3.12
C GLN A 47 -0.85 -9.18 3.75
N GLY A 48 -0.44 -9.36 5.02
CA GLY A 48 0.50 -8.50 5.72
C GLY A 48 1.85 -8.49 5.00
N ALA A 49 1.97 -7.61 4.02
CA ALA A 49 3.13 -7.50 3.16
C ALA A 49 4.10 -6.45 3.71
N VAL A 50 5.39 -6.70 3.53
CA VAL A 50 6.42 -5.72 3.86
C VAL A 50 6.18 -4.47 3.00
N LEU A 51 6.15 -3.31 3.65
CA LEU A 51 5.96 -2.00 3.01
C LEU A 51 6.96 -1.84 1.85
N HIS A 52 6.45 -1.81 0.61
CA HIS A 52 7.20 -1.60 -0.64
C HIS A 52 6.53 -0.66 -1.66
N GLY A 53 5.37 -0.10 -1.36
CA GLY A 53 4.74 0.95 -2.18
C GLY A 53 5.55 2.23 -2.38
N GLN A 54 5.13 3.01 -3.38
CA GLN A 54 5.72 4.30 -3.71
C GLN A 54 4.64 5.35 -3.50
N GLY A 55 4.66 6.01 -2.35
CA GLY A 55 3.65 7.01 -2.04
C GLY A 55 3.53 7.33 -0.56
N LEU A 56 2.32 7.56 -0.08
CA LEU A 56 2.10 8.11 1.25
C LEU A 56 2.54 7.18 2.38
N MET A 57 2.58 5.86 2.14
CA MET A 57 3.15 4.90 3.07
C MET A 57 4.63 5.18 3.39
N GLY A 58 5.32 5.88 2.47
CA GLY A 58 6.69 6.35 2.64
C GLY A 58 6.85 7.30 3.84
N VAL A 59 5.78 7.89 4.36
CA VAL A 59 5.82 8.64 5.63
C VAL A 59 6.15 7.71 6.80
N SER A 60 5.42 6.61 6.96
CA SER A 60 5.71 5.59 7.98
C SER A 60 7.04 4.88 7.74
N LEU A 61 7.41 4.68 6.48
CA LEU A 61 8.63 3.97 6.14
C LEU A 61 9.89 4.84 6.25
N TYR A 62 9.87 6.09 5.77
CA TYR A 62 11.10 6.91 5.65
C TYR A 62 11.13 8.10 6.58
N LEU A 63 9.99 8.77 6.81
CA LEU A 63 9.96 10.06 7.50
C LEU A 63 9.71 9.97 9.00
N THR A 64 9.05 8.91 9.45
CA THR A 64 8.80 8.62 10.87
C THR A 64 9.51 7.34 11.27
N ASP A 65 9.49 6.99 12.55
CA ASP A 65 10.04 5.73 13.06
C ASP A 65 9.10 4.54 12.90
N GLY A 66 7.92 4.72 12.30
CA GLY A 66 6.99 3.64 11.99
C GLY A 66 5.55 4.00 12.27
N SER A 67 4.71 2.98 12.43
CA SER A 67 3.27 3.13 12.70
C SER A 67 2.70 1.81 13.23
N ASP A 68 1.79 1.90 14.19
CA ASP A 68 0.97 0.84 14.78
C ASP A 68 -0.25 0.48 13.89
N ARG A 69 -0.47 1.22 12.81
CA ARG A 69 -1.74 1.25 12.07
C ARG A 69 -1.56 1.07 10.57
N LEU A 70 -0.64 0.20 10.14
CA LEU A 70 -0.32 0.10 8.71
C LEU A 70 -1.48 -0.40 7.85
N ASP A 71 -2.39 -1.18 8.41
CA ASP A 71 -3.60 -1.66 7.72
C ASP A 71 -4.47 -0.51 7.19
N TRP A 72 -4.41 0.66 7.85
CA TRP A 72 -5.17 1.84 7.44
C TRP A 72 -4.73 2.41 6.09
N TYR A 73 -3.50 2.15 5.64
CA TYR A 73 -3.09 2.46 4.26
C TYR A 73 -3.85 1.59 3.25
N GLY A 74 -4.09 0.31 3.57
CA GLY A 74 -4.91 -0.60 2.76
C GLY A 74 -6.36 -0.12 2.67
N TYR A 75 -6.96 0.24 3.81
CA TYR A 75 -8.31 0.83 3.84
C TYR A 75 -8.37 2.14 3.06
N ALA A 76 -7.37 3.01 3.21
CA ALA A 76 -7.29 4.27 2.48
C ALA A 76 -7.25 4.05 0.96
N SER A 77 -6.47 3.08 0.49
CA SER A 77 -6.39 2.70 -0.93
C SER A 77 -7.73 2.23 -1.48
N LEU A 78 -8.41 1.31 -0.78
CA LEU A 78 -9.74 0.82 -1.16
C LEU A 78 -10.80 1.92 -1.18
N LEU A 79 -10.84 2.75 -0.14
CA LEU A 79 -11.80 3.85 -0.02
C LEU A 79 -11.53 4.91 -1.09
N LEU A 80 -10.26 5.17 -1.42
CA LEU A 80 -9.90 6.09 -2.50
C LEU A 80 -10.37 5.55 -3.86
N LEU A 81 -10.17 4.26 -4.12
CA LEU A 81 -10.66 3.62 -5.35
C LEU A 81 -12.19 3.73 -5.47
N ALA A 82 -12.92 3.39 -4.39
CA ALA A 82 -14.37 3.49 -4.35
C ALA A 82 -14.86 4.93 -4.54
N GLY A 83 -14.24 5.90 -3.85
CA GLY A 83 -14.54 7.32 -4.00
C GLY A 83 -14.25 7.85 -5.40
N MET A 84 -13.11 7.47 -5.99
CA MET A 84 -12.76 7.82 -7.38
C MET A 84 -13.75 7.21 -8.38
N LEU A 85 -14.17 5.96 -8.21
CA LEU A 85 -15.17 5.32 -9.06
C LEU A 85 -16.52 6.05 -8.96
N ALA A 86 -16.98 6.36 -7.75
CA ALA A 86 -18.21 7.11 -7.54
C ALA A 86 -18.13 8.50 -8.19
N LEU A 87 -17.00 9.22 -8.03
CA LEU A 87 -16.79 10.51 -8.67
C LEU A 87 -16.75 10.41 -10.19
N PHE A 88 -16.07 9.40 -10.73
CA PHE A 88 -16.02 9.14 -12.15
C PHE A 88 -17.44 8.95 -12.72
N VAL A 89 -18.27 8.13 -12.07
CA VAL A 89 -19.66 7.92 -12.47
C VAL A 89 -20.49 9.21 -12.36
N LEU A 90 -20.39 9.93 -11.25
CA LEU A 90 -21.15 11.16 -11.01
C LEU A 90 -20.73 12.32 -11.91
N PHE A 91 -19.48 12.33 -12.39
CA PHE A 91 -18.89 13.44 -13.14
C PHE A 91 -18.19 13.00 -14.43
N VAL A 92 -18.68 11.95 -15.09
CA VAL A 92 -18.03 11.33 -16.26
C VAL A 92 -17.78 12.29 -17.41
N ARG A 93 -18.65 13.29 -17.61
CA ARG A 93 -18.45 14.33 -18.63
C ARG A 93 -17.18 15.17 -18.42
N ARG A 94 -16.72 15.27 -17.18
CA ARG A 94 -15.52 16.01 -16.79
C ARG A 94 -14.32 15.09 -16.55
N LEU A 95 -14.55 13.94 -15.93
CA LEU A 95 -13.51 12.99 -15.54
C LEU A 95 -13.23 11.92 -16.59
N GLY A 96 -14.03 11.85 -17.65
CA GLY A 96 -13.89 10.95 -18.80
C GLY A 96 -12.47 10.84 -19.34
N PRO A 97 -11.81 11.97 -19.66
CA PRO A 97 -10.42 11.95 -20.16
C PRO A 97 -9.42 11.33 -19.18
N ALA A 98 -9.73 11.30 -17.88
CA ALA A 98 -8.90 10.73 -16.84
C ALA A 98 -9.25 9.27 -16.48
N ALA A 99 -10.22 8.64 -17.17
CA ALA A 99 -10.73 7.31 -16.84
C ALA A 99 -9.64 6.24 -16.69
N THR A 100 -8.59 6.31 -17.53
CA THR A 100 -7.49 5.36 -17.53
C THR A 100 -6.46 5.62 -16.43
N VAL A 101 -6.46 6.81 -15.82
CA VAL A 101 -5.50 7.24 -14.78
C VAL A 101 -6.11 7.14 -13.37
N LEU A 102 -7.39 7.46 -13.21
CA LEU A 102 -8.05 7.54 -11.90
C LEU A 102 -7.88 6.29 -11.01
N PRO A 103 -8.03 5.05 -11.52
CA PRO A 103 -7.87 3.86 -10.69
C PRO A 103 -6.47 3.74 -10.09
N TRP A 104 -5.45 4.29 -10.76
CA TRP A 104 -4.06 4.18 -10.33
C TRP A 104 -3.76 5.06 -9.12
N LEU A 105 -4.48 6.17 -8.93
CA LEU A 105 -4.32 7.03 -7.76
C LEU A 105 -4.54 6.30 -6.44
N ALA A 106 -5.39 5.27 -6.43
CA ALA A 106 -5.60 4.41 -5.26
C ALA A 106 -4.31 3.68 -4.84
N PHE A 107 -3.46 3.31 -5.80
CA PHE A 107 -2.21 2.64 -5.51
C PHE A 107 -1.23 3.55 -4.77
N TRP A 108 -1.28 4.87 -4.94
CA TRP A 108 -0.39 5.79 -4.20
C TRP A 108 -0.51 5.68 -2.66
N LEU A 109 -1.63 5.14 -2.16
CA LEU A 109 -1.85 4.85 -0.74
C LEU A 109 -1.55 3.39 -0.36
N ALA A 110 -1.35 2.50 -1.33
CA ALA A 110 -1.13 1.08 -1.09
C ALA A 110 0.25 0.80 -0.51
N THR A 111 0.33 -0.21 0.37
CA THR A 111 1.56 -0.67 1.03
C THR A 111 2.47 -1.49 0.12
N ARG A 112 2.01 -1.88 -1.07
CA ARG A 112 2.72 -2.75 -2.04
C ARG A 112 3.36 -1.98 -3.18
N SER A 113 4.45 -2.54 -3.74
CA SER A 113 5.18 -1.96 -4.87
C SER A 113 4.27 -1.67 -6.07
N GLN A 114 4.54 -0.53 -6.70
CA GLN A 114 3.75 0.07 -7.77
C GLN A 114 4.53 0.20 -9.08
N ASP A 115 5.83 -0.11 -9.07
CA ASP A 115 6.76 0.19 -10.17
C ASP A 115 6.26 -0.39 -11.49
N GLY A 116 5.92 -1.69 -11.49
CA GLY A 116 5.42 -2.35 -12.69
C GLY A 116 4.11 -1.75 -13.19
N TYR A 117 3.23 -1.35 -12.27
CA TYR A 117 1.90 -0.85 -12.60
C TYR A 117 1.94 0.52 -13.29
N TYR A 118 2.67 1.48 -12.74
CA TYR A 118 2.77 2.82 -13.33
C TYR A 118 3.56 2.78 -14.64
N LEU A 119 4.67 2.05 -14.68
CA LEU A 119 5.52 1.97 -15.86
C LEU A 119 4.79 1.32 -17.04
N MET A 120 4.12 0.18 -16.82
CA MET A 120 3.42 -0.54 -17.88
C MET A 120 2.18 0.19 -18.40
N MET A 121 1.58 1.06 -17.58
CA MET A 121 0.35 1.78 -17.94
C MET A 121 0.62 3.16 -18.53
N THR A 122 1.84 3.68 -18.41
CA THR A 122 2.20 4.98 -19.00
C THR A 122 1.89 5.06 -20.51
N PRO A 123 2.22 4.05 -21.35
CA PRO A 123 1.84 4.09 -22.77
C PRO A 123 0.32 4.16 -22.99
N LEU A 124 -0.46 3.44 -22.17
CA LEU A 124 -1.93 3.49 -22.20
C LEU A 124 -2.45 4.89 -21.83
N TRP A 125 -1.85 5.54 -20.85
CA TRP A 125 -2.23 6.90 -20.44
C TRP A 125 -1.92 7.92 -21.53
N VAL A 126 -0.76 7.81 -22.18
CA VAL A 126 -0.41 8.67 -23.32
C VAL A 126 -1.38 8.45 -24.47
N ALA A 127 -1.66 7.19 -24.83
CA ALA A 127 -2.64 6.88 -25.86
C ALA A 127 -4.01 7.48 -25.52
N ALA A 128 -4.51 7.27 -24.29
CA ALA A 128 -5.79 7.81 -23.84
C ALA A 128 -5.82 9.35 -23.86
N ALA A 129 -4.74 10.02 -23.46
CA ALA A 129 -4.65 11.49 -23.50
C ALA A 129 -4.77 12.04 -24.93
N VAL A 130 -4.29 11.30 -25.93
CA VAL A 130 -4.37 11.67 -27.35
C VAL A 130 -5.72 11.28 -27.96
N THR A 131 -6.28 10.12 -27.61
CA THR A 131 -7.45 9.55 -28.28
C THR A 131 -8.78 9.80 -27.57
N ALA A 132 -8.79 10.34 -26.35
CA ALA A 132 -10.00 10.55 -25.56
C ALA A 132 -10.13 12.02 -25.10
N PRO A 133 -10.25 12.99 -26.04
CA PRO A 133 -10.38 14.40 -25.70
C PRO A 133 -11.68 14.66 -24.94
N ALA A 134 -11.72 15.76 -24.18
CA ALA A 134 -12.89 16.13 -23.38
C ALA A 134 -14.19 16.30 -24.19
N SER A 135 -14.08 16.63 -25.48
CA SER A 135 -15.22 16.76 -26.41
C SER A 135 -16.00 15.45 -26.56
N GLU A 136 -15.34 14.30 -26.59
CA GLU A 136 -15.98 12.97 -26.69
C GLU A 136 -16.88 12.69 -25.48
N PHE A 137 -16.56 13.29 -24.33
CA PHE A 137 -17.32 13.10 -23.09
C PHE A 137 -18.40 14.16 -22.87
N ALA A 138 -18.49 15.21 -23.70
CA ALA A 138 -19.49 16.27 -23.52
C ALA A 138 -20.92 15.73 -23.57
N GLY A 139 -21.16 14.74 -24.44
CA GLY A 139 -22.44 14.04 -24.59
C GLY A 139 -22.61 12.79 -23.73
N ALA A 140 -21.62 12.44 -22.90
CA ALA A 140 -21.65 11.20 -22.13
C ALA A 140 -22.88 11.14 -21.20
N TRP A 141 -23.42 9.94 -21.02
CA TRP A 141 -24.49 9.71 -20.05
C TRP A 141 -23.96 9.98 -18.65
N GLN A 142 -24.66 10.81 -17.87
CA GLN A 142 -24.29 11.15 -16.49
C GLN A 142 -25.53 10.97 -15.62
N PRO A 143 -25.41 10.35 -14.43
CA PRO A 143 -26.51 10.27 -13.50
C PRO A 143 -26.83 11.67 -12.94
N PHE A 144 -28.13 11.97 -12.84
CA PHE A 144 -28.65 13.24 -12.31
C PHE A 144 -28.15 14.52 -13.02
N PRO A 145 -28.12 14.57 -14.37
CA PRO A 145 -27.50 15.67 -15.10
C PRO A 145 -28.16 17.01 -14.75
N ALA A 146 -29.48 17.03 -14.51
CA ALA A 146 -30.21 18.23 -14.12
C ALA A 146 -30.00 18.67 -12.66
N ARG A 147 -29.72 17.75 -11.71
CA ARG A 147 -29.60 18.08 -10.27
C ARG A 147 -28.22 18.63 -9.92
N LEU A 148 -27.18 18.25 -10.68
CA LEU A 148 -25.78 18.64 -10.44
C LEU A 148 -25.22 19.61 -11.50
N ALA A 149 -25.97 19.91 -12.57
CA ALA A 149 -25.59 20.91 -13.56
C ALA A 149 -25.83 22.35 -13.08
N GLY A 150 -25.00 23.28 -13.57
CA GLY A 150 -25.14 24.71 -13.38
C GLY A 150 -24.05 25.38 -12.51
N PRO A 151 -23.73 26.66 -12.76
CA PRO A 151 -22.67 27.40 -12.06
C PRO A 151 -22.95 27.56 -10.56
N ARG A 152 -24.23 27.74 -10.17
CA ARG A 152 -24.66 27.86 -8.76
C ARG A 152 -24.56 26.56 -7.94
N ARG A 153 -24.26 25.42 -8.58
CA ARG A 153 -24.13 24.09 -7.93
C ARG A 153 -22.66 23.68 -7.72
N ARG A 154 -21.70 24.59 -7.95
CA ARG A 154 -20.29 24.38 -7.60
C ARG A 154 -20.09 23.93 -6.14
N PRO A 155 -20.71 24.53 -5.11
CA PRO A 155 -20.50 24.09 -3.73
C PRO A 155 -20.98 22.66 -3.48
N VAL A 156 -22.12 22.26 -4.05
CA VAL A 156 -22.65 20.89 -3.91
C VAL A 156 -21.71 19.86 -4.54
N ARG A 157 -21.13 20.17 -5.70
CA ARG A 157 -20.16 19.27 -6.36
C ARG A 157 -18.87 19.12 -5.56
N VAL A 158 -18.38 20.21 -4.98
CA VAL A 158 -17.22 20.18 -4.07
C VAL A 158 -17.56 19.37 -2.83
N ALA A 159 -18.71 19.60 -2.20
CA ALA A 159 -19.15 18.85 -1.02
C ALA A 159 -19.26 17.34 -1.31
N ALA A 160 -19.81 16.95 -2.46
CA ALA A 160 -19.85 15.54 -2.88
C ALA A 160 -18.44 14.94 -3.06
N ALA A 161 -17.51 15.68 -3.67
CA ALA A 161 -16.12 15.25 -3.81
C ALA A 161 -15.44 15.10 -2.45
N VAL A 162 -15.60 16.08 -1.55
CA VAL A 162 -15.06 16.00 -0.19
C VAL A 162 -15.64 14.81 0.55
N LEU A 163 -16.96 14.62 0.52
CA LEU A 163 -17.63 13.52 1.21
C LEU A 163 -17.14 12.15 0.73
N LEU A 164 -16.93 11.99 -0.58
CA LEU A 164 -16.48 10.72 -1.16
C LEU A 164 -14.99 10.42 -0.92
N LEU A 165 -14.16 11.45 -0.69
CA LEU A 165 -12.71 11.29 -0.51
C LEU A 165 -12.24 11.41 0.94
N ALA A 166 -13.03 12.05 1.80
CA ALA A 166 -12.68 12.25 3.20
C ALA A 166 -12.38 10.94 3.95
N PRO A 167 -13.12 9.83 3.79
CA PRO A 167 -12.80 8.57 4.48
C PRO A 167 -11.42 8.01 4.11
N ALA A 168 -11.03 8.13 2.83
CA ALA A 168 -9.72 7.71 2.37
C ALA A 168 -8.61 8.58 2.96
N LEU A 169 -8.78 9.90 2.94
CA LEU A 169 -7.83 10.85 3.51
C LEU A 169 -7.68 10.67 5.03
N ALA A 170 -8.78 10.48 5.75
CA ALA A 170 -8.78 10.22 7.18
C ALA A 170 -8.04 8.92 7.50
N SER A 171 -8.30 7.84 6.74
CA SER A 171 -7.60 6.57 6.92
C SER A 171 -6.09 6.70 6.66
N ALA A 172 -5.72 7.43 5.60
CA ALA A 172 -4.31 7.64 5.26
C ALA A 172 -3.60 8.49 6.32
N ALA A 173 -4.28 9.51 6.86
CA ALA A 173 -3.77 10.32 7.96
C ALA A 173 -3.58 9.48 9.22
N LEU A 174 -4.57 8.67 9.62
CA LEU A 174 -4.48 7.77 10.77
C LEU A 174 -3.29 6.80 10.67
N ALA A 175 -3.03 6.27 9.48
CA ALA A 175 -1.88 5.41 9.23
C ALA A 175 -0.56 6.19 9.38
N ALA A 176 -0.47 7.36 8.76
CA ALA A 176 0.73 8.19 8.71
C ALA A 176 1.10 8.83 10.06
N THR A 177 0.10 9.10 10.92
CA THR A 177 0.29 9.66 12.27
C THR A 177 0.32 8.59 13.36
N GLY A 178 0.33 7.30 12.98
CA GLY A 178 0.54 6.20 13.91
C GLY A 178 1.90 6.30 14.60
N SER A 179 2.04 5.64 15.74
CA SER A 179 3.28 5.62 16.52
C SER A 179 3.93 4.24 16.42
N PRO A 180 5.28 4.13 16.40
CA PRO A 180 5.93 2.83 16.40
C PRO A 180 5.67 2.10 17.73
N PRO A 181 5.08 0.89 17.72
CA PRO A 181 4.72 0.19 18.96
C PRO A 181 5.89 -0.50 19.66
N LEU A 182 7.05 -0.64 19.01
CA LEU A 182 8.25 -1.23 19.59
C LEU A 182 9.33 -0.16 19.77
N ARG A 183 9.75 0.05 21.02
CA ARG A 183 10.96 0.81 21.33
C ARG A 183 12.17 -0.10 21.16
N LEU A 184 13.12 0.35 20.34
CA LEU A 184 14.29 -0.43 19.94
C LEU A 184 15.56 0.25 20.45
N GLU A 185 16.35 -0.50 21.21
CA GLU A 185 17.66 -0.07 21.69
C GLU A 185 18.72 -1.09 21.23
N VAL A 186 19.69 -0.64 20.45
CA VAL A 186 20.81 -1.49 20.02
C VAL A 186 21.80 -1.57 21.17
N THR A 187 21.91 -2.73 21.83
CA THR A 187 22.78 -2.90 23.00
C THR A 187 24.18 -3.36 22.63
N SER A 188 24.32 -4.12 21.54
CA SER A 188 25.65 -4.50 21.02
C SER A 188 25.60 -4.91 19.56
N ALA A 189 26.68 -4.69 18.83
CA ALA A 189 26.87 -5.16 17.46
C ALA A 189 28.20 -5.90 17.35
N ARG A 190 28.19 -7.14 16.85
CA ARG A 190 29.42 -7.89 16.54
C ARG A 190 29.74 -7.69 15.06
N HIS A 191 30.78 -6.91 14.79
CA HIS A 191 31.18 -6.56 13.43
C HIS A 191 32.68 -6.82 13.20
N GLY A 192 33.03 -7.09 11.95
CA GLY A 192 34.40 -6.98 11.44
C GLY A 192 34.60 -5.62 10.76
N VAL A 193 35.64 -5.52 9.92
CA VAL A 193 36.01 -4.25 9.24
C VAL A 193 34.92 -3.77 8.28
N ARG A 194 34.22 -4.68 7.59
CA ARG A 194 33.18 -4.35 6.59
C ARG A 194 31.92 -5.20 6.71
N THR A 195 31.76 -5.92 7.82
CA THR A 195 30.68 -6.89 7.97
C THR A 195 30.09 -6.84 9.37
N LEU A 196 28.77 -6.96 9.48
CA LEU A 196 28.04 -7.18 10.71
C LEU A 196 27.65 -8.67 10.77
N SER A 197 27.98 -9.35 11.86
CA SER A 197 27.71 -10.79 12.03
C SER A 197 26.61 -11.06 13.05
N ARG A 198 26.50 -10.24 14.10
CA ARG A 198 25.41 -10.30 15.09
C ARG A 198 24.97 -8.92 15.54
N LEU A 199 23.70 -8.80 15.88
CA LEU A 199 23.10 -7.61 16.46
C LEU A 199 22.29 -8.01 17.69
N THR A 200 22.54 -7.38 18.83
CA THR A 200 21.78 -7.56 20.04
C THR A 200 20.97 -6.32 20.32
N LEU A 201 19.70 -6.51 20.59
CA LEU A 201 18.71 -5.46 20.78
C LEU A 201 17.97 -5.68 22.08
N ARG A 202 17.65 -4.60 22.78
CA ARG A 202 16.57 -4.56 23.75
C ARG A 202 15.33 -4.02 23.04
N VAL A 203 14.26 -4.79 23.10
CA VAL A 203 12.98 -4.45 22.45
C VAL A 203 11.92 -4.36 23.53
N THR A 204 11.25 -3.21 23.63
CA THR A 204 10.13 -2.99 24.53
C THR A 204 8.87 -2.79 23.70
N ASN A 205 7.89 -3.66 23.88
CA ASN A 205 6.56 -3.46 23.34
C ASN A 205 5.84 -2.41 24.19
N THR A 206 5.43 -1.30 23.59
CA THR A 206 4.65 -0.26 24.27
C THR A 206 3.16 -0.35 23.99
N ASP A 207 2.76 -1.25 23.11
CA ASP A 207 1.38 -1.47 22.72
C ASP A 207 0.65 -2.44 23.68
N ALA A 208 -0.67 -2.45 23.56
CA ALA A 208 -1.57 -3.29 24.34
C ALA A 208 -1.71 -4.72 23.77
N ASP A 209 -1.29 -4.94 22.52
CA ASP A 209 -1.31 -6.24 21.86
C ASP A 209 0.04 -6.96 21.98
N ALA A 210 0.00 -8.29 21.96
CA ALA A 210 1.22 -9.10 21.81
C ALA A 210 1.71 -9.06 20.36
N LEU A 211 3.00 -8.86 20.16
CA LEU A 211 3.59 -8.62 18.83
C LEU A 211 4.63 -9.69 18.48
N THR A 212 4.60 -10.17 17.24
CA THR A 212 5.59 -11.13 16.70
C THR A 212 6.55 -10.39 15.77
N PRO A 213 7.73 -9.94 16.26
CA PRO A 213 8.62 -9.07 15.51
C PRO A 213 9.48 -9.82 14.47
N HIS A 214 9.57 -9.24 13.28
CA HIS A 214 10.48 -9.68 12.22
C HIS A 214 11.48 -8.57 11.86
N PHE A 215 12.77 -8.87 11.97
CA PHE A 215 13.83 -7.86 11.95
C PHE A 215 14.56 -7.81 10.61
N THR A 216 14.80 -6.61 10.08
CA THR A 216 15.60 -6.41 8.87
C THR A 216 16.39 -5.10 8.93
N LEU A 217 17.46 -5.02 8.13
CA LEU A 217 18.22 -3.80 7.90
C LEU A 217 17.90 -3.22 6.53
N THR A 218 17.87 -1.90 6.44
CA THR A 218 17.64 -1.18 5.19
C THR A 218 18.70 -0.13 4.93
N ARG A 219 18.97 0.09 3.64
CA ARG A 219 19.84 1.15 3.10
C ARG A 219 19.09 1.81 1.95
N GLY A 220 18.72 3.07 2.11
CA GLY A 220 17.86 3.75 1.14
C GLY A 220 16.53 3.00 0.92
N GLN A 221 16.24 2.65 -0.34
CA GLN A 221 15.00 1.99 -0.75
C GLN A 221 15.05 0.45 -0.64
N GLY A 222 16.24 -0.15 -0.48
CA GLY A 222 16.41 -1.59 -0.46
C GLY A 222 16.14 -2.21 0.91
N MET A 223 15.42 -3.34 0.93
CA MET A 223 15.17 -4.15 2.12
C MET A 223 16.05 -5.40 2.13
N TYR A 224 16.84 -5.61 3.18
CA TYR A 224 17.59 -6.86 3.33
C TYR A 224 16.62 -8.00 3.71
N PRO A 225 16.93 -9.26 3.40
CA PRO A 225 16.10 -10.37 3.89
C PRO A 225 16.09 -10.40 5.43
N TYR A 226 15.00 -10.94 6.00
CA TYR A 226 14.81 -10.96 7.44
C TYR A 226 15.93 -11.71 8.16
N PHE A 227 16.34 -11.17 9.30
CA PHE A 227 17.33 -11.75 10.19
C PHE A 227 16.71 -12.92 10.94
N SER A 228 17.51 -13.95 11.19
CA SER A 228 17.13 -15.03 12.09
C SER A 228 17.27 -14.58 13.54
N VAL A 229 16.29 -14.86 14.37
CA VAL A 229 16.36 -14.71 15.82
C VAL A 229 17.10 -15.91 16.41
N LEU A 230 18.24 -15.68 17.06
CA LEU A 230 19.01 -16.72 17.75
C LEU A 230 18.58 -16.88 19.20
N ARG A 231 18.19 -15.77 19.82
CA ARG A 231 17.71 -15.69 21.19
C ARG A 231 16.68 -14.58 21.30
N GLY A 232 15.66 -14.79 22.11
CA GLY A 232 14.51 -13.90 22.28
C GLY A 232 13.21 -14.69 22.09
N PRO A 233 12.07 -14.20 22.60
CA PRO A 233 10.78 -14.85 22.37
C PRO A 233 10.31 -14.59 20.94
N ASP A 234 9.59 -15.53 20.33
CA ASP A 234 8.99 -15.30 19.00
C ASP A 234 7.89 -14.24 19.06
N THR A 235 7.13 -14.21 20.15
CA THR A 235 6.09 -13.21 20.43
C THR A 235 6.43 -12.46 21.71
N LEU A 236 6.47 -11.13 21.62
CA LEU A 236 6.67 -10.22 22.73
C LEU A 236 5.30 -9.80 23.30
N PRO A 237 4.97 -10.15 24.55
CA PRO A 237 3.70 -9.74 25.15
C PRO A 237 3.54 -8.21 25.19
N ALA A 238 2.29 -7.77 25.37
CA ALA A 238 1.96 -6.37 25.60
C ALA A 238 2.78 -5.79 26.76
N HIS A 239 3.28 -4.57 26.60
CA HIS A 239 4.06 -3.86 27.62
C HIS A 239 5.34 -4.58 28.12
N ALA A 240 5.77 -5.66 27.46
CA ALA A 240 6.91 -6.45 27.87
C ALA A 240 8.21 -5.99 27.21
N THR A 241 9.33 -6.37 27.82
CA THR A 241 10.67 -6.09 27.29
C THR A 241 11.45 -7.39 27.17
N ALA A 242 12.14 -7.59 26.05
CA ALA A 242 13.02 -8.73 25.84
C ALA A 242 14.30 -8.34 25.10
N THR A 243 15.34 -9.15 25.29
CA THR A 243 16.59 -9.03 24.54
C THR A 243 16.57 -10.01 23.37
N TYR A 244 16.84 -9.50 22.17
CA TYR A 244 16.93 -10.27 20.94
C TYR A 244 18.37 -10.33 20.46
N GLU A 245 18.83 -11.52 20.09
CA GLU A 245 20.09 -11.71 19.38
C GLU A 245 19.78 -12.12 17.95
N LEU A 246 20.25 -11.34 16.98
CA LEU A 246 19.91 -11.47 15.57
C LEU A 246 21.14 -11.84 14.75
N ARG A 247 20.92 -12.66 13.71
CA ARG A 247 21.95 -13.02 12.71
C ARG A 247 21.44 -12.77 11.29
N PRO A 248 22.24 -12.13 10.42
CA PRO A 248 21.90 -12.01 9.01
C PRO A 248 21.73 -13.39 8.34
N PRO A 249 20.79 -13.56 7.40
CA PRO A 249 20.55 -14.84 6.72
C PRO A 249 21.79 -15.45 6.04
N GLY A 250 22.68 -14.63 5.47
CA GLY A 250 23.96 -15.10 4.92
C GLY A 250 25.09 -15.24 5.95
N GLY A 251 24.78 -15.20 7.25
CA GLY A 251 25.74 -15.19 8.36
C GLY A 251 26.41 -13.83 8.61
N THR A 252 26.58 -13.02 7.55
CA THR A 252 27.09 -11.65 7.66
C THR A 252 26.30 -10.68 6.78
N TYR A 253 26.28 -9.40 7.18
CA TYR A 253 25.70 -8.28 6.45
C TYR A 253 26.81 -7.31 6.10
N ALA A 254 26.96 -6.96 4.81
CA ALA A 254 27.98 -6.00 4.38
C ALA A 254 27.64 -4.59 4.87
N LEU A 255 28.54 -4.02 5.67
CA LEU A 255 28.41 -2.64 6.14
C LEU A 255 28.54 -1.66 4.97
N PRO A 256 27.77 -0.57 4.97
CA PRO A 256 27.84 0.42 3.92
C PRO A 256 29.11 1.27 4.04
N LYS A 257 29.33 2.17 3.07
CA LYS A 257 30.45 3.12 3.09
C LYS A 257 30.31 4.10 4.27
N PRO A 258 31.41 4.72 4.73
CA PRO A 258 31.35 5.79 5.71
C PRO A 258 30.33 6.87 5.30
N GLY A 259 29.49 7.30 6.24
CA GLY A 259 28.46 8.32 6.02
C GLY A 259 27.07 7.77 5.60
N GLU A 260 26.98 6.52 5.17
CA GLU A 260 25.69 5.88 4.90
C GLU A 260 25.06 5.34 6.20
N ARG A 261 23.79 5.73 6.42
CA ARG A 261 23.03 5.28 7.60
C ARG A 261 22.33 3.94 7.34
N ILE A 262 22.38 3.08 8.34
CA ILE A 262 21.63 1.82 8.37
C ILE A 262 20.42 2.02 9.27
N ARG A 263 19.25 1.61 8.78
CA ARG A 263 18.04 1.60 9.60
C ARG A 263 17.61 0.17 9.89
N LEU A 264 17.52 -0.16 11.18
CA LEU A 264 16.84 -1.36 11.64
C LEU A 264 15.33 -1.13 11.53
N ARG A 265 14.64 -2.11 10.96
CA ARG A 265 13.19 -2.13 10.84
C ARG A 265 12.66 -3.42 11.44
N VAL A 266 11.56 -3.30 12.16
CA VAL A 266 10.86 -4.39 12.79
C VAL A 266 9.41 -4.35 12.33
N PHE A 267 8.99 -5.41 11.66
CA PHE A 267 7.64 -5.57 11.15
C PHE A 267 6.88 -6.61 11.97
N THR A 268 5.58 -6.41 12.12
CA THR A 268 4.65 -7.43 12.65
C THR A 268 3.55 -7.69 11.64
N SER A 269 2.97 -8.89 11.64
CA SER A 269 1.91 -9.28 10.70
C SER A 269 0.50 -9.11 11.26
N SER A 270 0.32 -9.20 12.57
CA SER A 270 -0.97 -9.01 13.25
C SER A 270 -0.75 -8.46 14.68
N PRO A 271 -1.21 -7.23 14.98
CA PRO A 271 -1.55 -6.18 14.00
C PRO A 271 -0.40 -5.89 13.04
N GLN A 272 -0.67 -5.30 11.87
CA GLN A 272 0.39 -4.92 10.94
C GLN A 272 1.05 -3.61 11.38
N THR A 273 2.29 -3.70 11.88
CA THR A 273 3.02 -2.55 12.43
C THR A 273 4.43 -2.45 11.88
N LEU A 274 5.01 -1.25 11.99
CA LEU A 274 6.42 -0.97 11.73
C LEU A 274 6.99 -0.20 12.91
N SER A 275 8.17 -0.60 13.35
CA SER A 275 9.03 0.19 14.23
C SER A 275 10.45 0.21 13.68
N SER A 276 11.11 1.35 13.76
CA SER A 276 12.42 1.56 13.15
C SER A 276 13.33 2.35 14.08
N THR A 277 14.62 2.09 13.98
CA THR A 277 15.65 2.91 14.63
C THR A 277 16.91 2.92 13.77
N TYR A 278 17.74 3.95 13.91
CA TYR A 278 19.05 3.95 13.27
C TYR A 278 20.00 3.05 14.05
N VAL A 279 20.75 2.23 13.31
CA VAL A 279 21.83 1.45 13.91
C VAL A 279 23.07 2.32 13.92
N THR A 280 23.44 2.78 15.11
CA THR A 280 24.75 3.38 15.33
C THR A 280 25.72 2.24 15.60
N LEU A 281 26.60 1.97 14.63
CA LEU A 281 27.73 1.09 14.87
C LEU A 281 28.78 1.92 15.61
N PRO A 282 29.45 1.37 16.65
CA PRO A 282 30.66 2.00 17.18
C PRO A 282 31.60 2.18 16.01
N THR A 283 31.88 3.43 15.64
CA THR A 283 32.84 3.75 14.60
C THR A 283 34.17 3.09 14.93
N ALA A 284 34.79 2.46 13.92
CA ALA A 284 36.22 2.22 13.95
C ALA A 284 36.97 3.55 14.09
#